data_AF-A0A2V6P711-F1
#
_entry.id   AF-A0A2V6P711-F1
#
_cell.length_a   1.000
_cell.length_b   1.000
_cell.length_c   1.000
_cell.angle_alpha   90.00
_cell.angle_beta   90.00
_cell.angle_gamma   90.00
#
_symmetry.space_group_name_H-M   'P 1'
#
loop_
_entity.id
_entity.type
_entity.pdbx_description
1 polymer ?
#
loop_
_entity_poly.entity_id
_entity_poly.type
_entity_poly.pdbx_seq_one_letter_code
_entity_poly.pdbx_strand_id
1 'polypeptide(L)'
;MLLSSSALAQQTHSLEVKVGQRVKLRDMGGPNVELIVNGVDQFDISVTVIDYEHMRFVRTNGSYGYQQPGVTNKQFKVADRGGTQIFHRGGCSVYYVPDMNTRMNHAKVEVKVGP
;
A
#
# COMPACT_ATOMS: atom_id res chain seq x y z
N MET A 1 4.46 18.49 37.82
CA MET A 1 3.91 18.36 36.46
C MET A 1 4.30 16.99 35.93
N LEU A 2 3.37 16.04 35.80
CA LEU A 2 3.61 14.84 35.01
C LEU A 2 3.32 15.19 33.54
N LEU A 3 4.36 15.18 32.72
CA LEU A 3 4.24 15.25 31.26
C LEU A 3 3.86 13.85 30.77
N SER A 4 2.57 13.64 30.54
CA SER A 4 2.05 12.45 29.87
C SER A 4 2.42 12.52 28.39
N SER A 5 3.61 12.05 28.03
CA SER A 5 4.00 11.84 26.64
C SER A 5 3.22 10.63 26.12
N SER A 6 2.02 10.84 25.60
CA SER A 6 1.30 9.82 24.84
C SER A 6 2.01 9.63 23.49
N ALA A 7 3.04 8.79 23.46
CA ALA A 7 3.51 8.25 22.19
C ALA A 7 2.32 7.49 21.59
N LEU A 8 1.71 8.00 20.52
CA LEU A 8 0.71 7.24 19.78
C LEU A 8 1.39 5.94 19.33
N ALA A 9 0.92 4.80 19.84
CA ALA A 9 1.49 3.50 19.50
C ALA A 9 1.21 3.19 18.03
N GLN A 10 2.25 2.75 17.30
CA GLN A 10 2.11 2.27 15.94
C GLN A 10 1.24 1.00 15.92
N GLN A 11 0.13 1.05 15.19
CA GLN A 11 -0.76 -0.07 14.97
C GLN A 11 -0.30 -0.84 13.75
N THR A 12 -0.26 -2.17 13.82
CA THR A 12 0.06 -3.04 12.68
C THR A 12 -1.14 -3.92 12.37
N HIS A 13 -1.61 -3.88 11.13
CA HIS A 13 -2.70 -4.71 10.61
C HIS A 13 -2.13 -5.68 9.59
N SER A 14 -2.37 -6.97 9.77
CA SER A 14 -2.01 -7.99 8.77
C SER A 14 -3.26 -8.39 8.00
N LEU A 15 -3.16 -8.35 6.67
CA LEU A 15 -4.27 -8.58 5.75
C LEU A 15 -3.87 -9.63 4.71
N GLU A 16 -4.71 -10.63 4.52
CA GLU A 16 -4.70 -11.42 3.28
C GLU A 16 -5.57 -10.72 2.24
N VAL A 17 -4.94 -10.19 1.21
CA VAL A 17 -5.57 -9.39 0.16
C VAL A 17 -5.70 -10.22 -1.10
N LYS A 18 -6.91 -10.46 -1.58
CA LYS A 18 -7.11 -11.13 -2.86
C LYS A 18 -6.57 -10.25 -4.00
N VAL A 19 -5.92 -10.83 -5.00
CA VAL A 19 -5.53 -10.09 -6.21
C VAL A 19 -6.75 -9.41 -6.84
N GLY A 20 -6.63 -8.12 -7.14
CA GLY A 20 -7.69 -7.25 -7.64
C GLY A 20 -8.61 -6.65 -6.55
N GLN A 21 -8.45 -7.03 -5.28
CA GLN A 21 -9.19 -6.44 -4.17
C GLN A 21 -8.68 -5.03 -3.85
N ARG A 22 -9.60 -4.11 -3.58
CA ARG A 22 -9.29 -2.77 -3.07
C ARG A 22 -9.19 -2.80 -1.54
N VAL A 23 -8.08 -2.31 -1.02
CA VAL A 23 -7.84 -2.10 0.41
C VAL A 23 -7.81 -0.62 0.68
N LYS A 24 -8.74 -0.12 1.49
CA LYS A 24 -8.78 1.29 1.90
C LYS A 24 -7.92 1.48 3.14
N LEU A 25 -6.86 2.26 3.04
CA LEU A 25 -5.96 2.52 4.17
C LEU A 25 -6.65 3.30 5.29
N ARG A 26 -7.66 4.11 4.93
CA ARG A 26 -8.50 4.87 5.87
C ARG A 26 -9.25 4.00 6.87
N ASP A 27 -9.62 2.78 6.49
CA ASP A 27 -10.34 1.86 7.38
C ASP A 27 -9.45 1.36 8.55
N MET A 28 -8.13 1.56 8.44
CA MET A 28 -7.12 1.27 9.46
C MET A 28 -6.57 2.56 10.11
N GLY A 29 -7.22 3.70 9.92
CA GLY A 29 -6.74 5.00 10.43
C GLY A 29 -5.62 5.65 9.60
N GLY A 30 -5.30 5.09 8.42
CA GLY A 30 -4.35 5.67 7.47
C GLY A 30 -4.95 6.78 6.57
N PRO A 31 -4.20 7.26 5.56
CA PRO A 31 -4.67 8.29 4.63
C PRO A 31 -5.80 7.79 3.71
N ASN A 32 -6.50 8.70 3.04
CA ASN A 32 -7.53 8.36 2.05
C ASN A 32 -6.93 7.82 0.74
N VAL A 33 -6.37 6.63 0.82
CA VAL A 33 -5.67 5.92 -0.24
C VAL A 33 -6.24 4.50 -0.37
N GLU A 34 -6.42 4.05 -1.60
CA GLU A 34 -6.71 2.64 -1.91
C GLU A 34 -5.47 1.94 -2.47
N LEU A 35 -5.27 0.70 -2.04
CA LEU A 35 -4.23 -0.18 -2.53
C LEU A 35 -4.85 -1.41 -3.19
N ILE A 36 -4.35 -1.78 -4.37
CA ILE A 36 -4.80 -2.94 -5.14
C ILE A 36 -3.57 -3.76 -5.49
N VAL A 37 -3.51 -5.01 -5.04
CA VAL A 37 -2.50 -5.95 -5.54
C VAL A 37 -2.99 -6.49 -6.88
N ASN A 38 -2.27 -6.19 -7.96
CA ASN A 38 -2.64 -6.57 -9.32
C ASN A 38 -2.13 -7.98 -9.68
N GLY A 39 -1.04 -8.41 -9.05
CA GLY A 39 -0.44 -9.71 -9.28
C GLY A 39 0.76 -9.94 -8.36
N VAL A 40 1.02 -11.21 -8.07
CA VAL A 40 2.19 -11.67 -7.32
C VAL A 40 2.80 -12.80 -8.14
N ASP A 41 4.10 -12.76 -8.36
CA ASP A 41 4.86 -13.85 -8.91
C ASP A 41 6.07 -14.17 -8.01
N GLN A 42 6.92 -15.11 -8.43
CA GLN A 42 8.07 -15.56 -7.66
C GLN A 42 9.09 -14.44 -7.38
N PHE A 43 9.14 -13.41 -8.22
CA PHE A 43 10.16 -12.37 -8.23
C PHE A 43 9.60 -10.99 -7.94
N ASP A 44 8.33 -10.74 -8.23
CA ASP A 44 7.70 -9.43 -8.25
C ASP A 44 6.30 -9.41 -7.64
N ILE A 45 5.93 -8.23 -7.13
CA ILE A 45 4.55 -7.85 -6.84
C ILE A 45 4.19 -6.60 -7.63
N SER A 46 3.04 -6.64 -8.32
CA SER A 46 2.47 -5.45 -8.99
C SER A 46 1.36 -4.87 -8.15
N VAL A 47 1.42 -3.56 -7.91
CA VAL A 47 0.45 -2.85 -7.07
C VAL A 47 0.01 -1.56 -7.74
N THR A 48 -1.29 -1.28 -7.66
CA THR A 48 -1.87 0.03 -7.95
C THR A 48 -2.20 0.74 -6.65
N VAL A 49 -1.77 2.00 -6.54
CA VAL A 49 -2.11 2.91 -5.45
C VAL A 49 -2.97 4.04 -6.01
N ILE A 50 -4.12 4.29 -5.38
CA ILE A 50 -5.04 5.37 -5.72
C ILE A 50 -5.08 6.37 -4.56
N ASP A 51 -4.47 7.54 -4.76
CA ASP A 51 -4.46 8.64 -3.78
C ASP A 51 -5.56 9.65 -4.08
N TYR A 52 -6.66 9.54 -3.33
CA TYR A 52 -7.83 10.42 -3.49
C TYR A 52 -7.65 11.79 -2.84
N GLU A 53 -6.68 11.97 -1.94
CA GLU A 53 -6.46 13.26 -1.26
C GLU A 53 -5.67 14.24 -2.14
N HIS A 54 -4.77 13.73 -2.97
CA HIS A 54 -3.92 14.55 -3.84
C HIS A 54 -4.40 14.63 -5.28
N MET A 55 -5.70 14.46 -5.56
CA MET A 55 -6.29 14.57 -6.91
C MET A 55 -5.94 15.93 -7.58
N ARG A 56 -4.76 16.03 -8.18
CA ARG A 56 -4.24 17.26 -8.81
C ARG A 56 -4.40 17.16 -10.32
N PHE A 57 -4.89 18.23 -10.92
CA PHE A 57 -5.14 18.37 -12.35
C PHE A 57 -3.93 17.96 -13.19
N VAL A 58 -4.09 16.96 -14.05
CA VAL A 58 -3.13 16.62 -15.11
C VAL A 58 -3.68 17.15 -16.42
N ARG A 59 -2.99 18.15 -16.98
CA ARG A 59 -3.19 18.56 -18.37
C ARG A 59 -2.48 17.53 -19.24
N THR A 60 -3.24 16.80 -20.04
CA THR A 60 -2.76 15.75 -20.93
C THR A 60 -1.90 16.32 -22.05
N ASN A 61 -0.72 15.75 -22.26
CA ASN A 61 -0.18 15.54 -23.60
C ASN A 61 0.76 14.34 -23.62
N GLY A 62 0.41 13.36 -24.47
CA GLY A 62 1.35 12.42 -25.06
C GLY A 62 1.79 11.24 -24.19
N SER A 63 1.10 10.11 -24.36
CA SER A 63 1.63 8.75 -24.62
C SER A 63 0.71 7.72 -23.96
N TYR A 64 0.13 6.88 -24.82
CA TYR A 64 -0.94 5.90 -24.60
C TYR A 64 -1.08 5.32 -23.17
N GLY A 65 -2.27 5.58 -22.60
CA GLY A 65 -2.76 5.05 -21.34
C GLY A 65 -3.33 6.18 -20.47
N TYR A 66 -4.63 6.14 -20.18
CA TYR A 66 -5.28 7.12 -19.29
C TYR A 66 -4.79 6.87 -17.85
N GLN A 67 -3.63 7.41 -17.47
CA GLN A 67 -3.22 7.47 -16.07
C GLN A 67 -4.06 8.54 -15.40
N GLN A 68 -5.11 8.11 -14.70
CA GLN A 68 -5.93 9.02 -13.91
C GLN A 68 -5.06 9.66 -12.82
N PRO A 69 -5.18 10.98 -12.58
CA PRO A 69 -4.44 11.63 -11.51
C PRO A 69 -4.63 10.90 -10.18
N GLY A 70 -3.54 10.67 -9.47
CA GLY A 70 -3.57 9.93 -8.20
C GLY A 70 -3.51 8.41 -8.34
N VAL A 71 -3.61 7.83 -9.54
CA VAL A 71 -3.40 6.39 -9.77
C VAL A 71 -1.96 6.15 -10.21
N THR A 72 -1.20 5.42 -9.40
CA THR A 72 0.15 4.95 -9.76
C THR A 72 0.18 3.43 -9.78
N ASN A 73 0.81 2.85 -10.80
CA ASN A 73 1.12 1.42 -10.84
C ASN A 73 2.64 1.25 -10.72
N LYS A 74 3.06 0.38 -9.80
CA LYS A 74 4.47 0.06 -9.58
C LYS A 74 4.64 -1.45 -9.44
N GLN A 75 5.78 -1.93 -9.92
CA GLN A 75 6.25 -3.29 -9.67
C GLN A 75 7.42 -3.22 -8.69
N PHE A 76 7.44 -4.14 -7.73
CA PHE A 76 8.48 -4.22 -6.71
C PHE A 76 9.10 -5.61 -6.70
N LYS A 77 10.42 -5.68 -6.65
CA LYS A 77 11.18 -6.94 -6.54
C LYS A 77 11.09 -7.48 -5.11
N VAL A 78 10.79 -8.77 -4.97
CA VAL A 78 10.64 -9.46 -3.68
C VAL A 78 12.00 -9.71 -3.00
N ALA A 79 13.09 -9.80 -3.78
CA ALA A 79 14.40 -10.24 -3.31
C ALA A 79 15.18 -9.22 -2.46
N ASP A 80 14.70 -7.99 -2.32
CA ASP A 80 15.37 -6.92 -1.56
C ASP A 80 15.06 -7.04 -0.04
N ARG A 81 15.62 -8.08 0.59
CA ARG A 81 15.85 -8.28 2.05
C ARG A 81 14.87 -7.59 3.01
N GLY A 82 13.70 -8.20 3.22
CA GLY A 82 12.69 -7.78 4.21
C GLY A 82 11.30 -7.72 3.61
N GLY A 83 10.30 -7.31 4.39
CA GLY A 83 8.99 -6.97 3.81
C GLY A 83 9.15 -5.85 2.79
N THR A 84 8.72 -6.06 1.55
CA THR A 84 8.87 -5.06 0.47
C THR A 84 7.96 -3.87 0.76
N GLN A 85 8.51 -2.67 1.01
CA GLN A 85 7.69 -1.48 1.24
C GLN A 85 7.02 -1.05 -0.06
N ILE A 86 5.71 -1.20 -0.12
CA ILE A 86 4.86 -0.89 -1.28
C ILE A 86 4.50 0.60 -1.29
N PHE A 87 4.25 1.15 -0.10
CA PHE A 87 3.73 2.50 0.06
C PHE A 87 4.16 3.09 1.40
N HIS A 88 4.41 4.40 1.42
CA HIS A 88 4.61 5.17 2.65
C HIS A 88 4.05 6.59 2.49
N ARG A 89 3.23 7.01 3.45
CA ARG A 89 2.73 8.39 3.56
C ARG A 89 2.18 8.66 4.95
N GLY A 90 2.59 9.78 5.56
CA GLY A 90 1.92 10.38 6.72
C GLY A 90 1.73 9.40 7.89
N GLY A 91 2.79 8.67 8.25
CA GLY A 91 2.72 7.68 9.33
C GLY A 91 2.05 6.35 8.93
N CYS A 92 1.63 6.19 7.68
CA CYS A 92 1.12 4.93 7.14
C CYS A 92 2.15 4.30 6.21
N SER A 93 2.58 3.07 6.52
CA SER A 93 3.44 2.26 5.66
C SER A 93 2.76 0.95 5.32
N VAL A 94 2.87 0.52 4.07
CA VAL A 94 2.34 -0.76 3.61
C VAL A 94 3.49 -1.63 3.11
N TYR A 95 3.55 -2.87 3.59
CA TYR A 95 4.58 -3.84 3.24
C TYR A 95 3.96 -5.09 2.66
N TYR A 96 4.54 -5.62 1.59
CA TYR A 96 4.32 -7.00 1.19
C TYR A 96 5.08 -7.92 2.13
N VAL A 97 4.41 -8.97 2.61
CA VAL A 97 5.03 -10.00 3.44
C VAL A 97 4.98 -11.32 2.68
N PRO A 98 6.13 -11.81 2.17
CA PRO A 98 6.18 -13.13 1.56
C PRO A 98 5.79 -14.20 2.58
N ASP A 99 4.68 -14.90 2.33
CA ASP A 99 4.17 -15.95 3.22
C ASP A 99 3.60 -17.10 2.41
N MET A 100 4.26 -18.26 2.50
CA MET A 100 3.91 -19.48 1.77
C MET A 100 2.55 -20.07 2.17
N ASN A 101 1.99 -19.64 3.30
CA ASN A 101 0.66 -20.08 3.74
C ASN A 101 -0.47 -19.26 3.09
N THR A 102 -0.14 -18.15 2.44
CA THR A 102 -1.11 -17.32 1.72
C THR A 102 -1.64 -18.10 0.51
N ARG A 103 -2.96 -18.02 0.28
CA ARG A 103 -3.59 -18.66 -0.90
C ARG A 103 -2.95 -18.14 -2.19
N MET A 104 -2.83 -18.99 -3.22
CA MET A 104 -2.15 -18.68 -4.49
C MET A 104 -2.64 -17.42 -5.23
N ASN A 105 -3.86 -16.95 -4.96
CA ASN A 105 -4.44 -15.74 -5.54
C ASN A 105 -4.60 -14.58 -4.55
N HIS A 106 -3.86 -14.62 -3.43
CA HIS A 106 -3.82 -13.58 -2.41
C HIS A 106 -2.38 -13.13 -2.18
N ALA A 107 -2.23 -11.95 -1.59
CA ALA A 107 -0.98 -11.43 -1.06
C ALA A 107 -1.17 -11.09 0.41
N LYS A 108 -0.18 -11.40 1.24
CA LYS A 108 -0.16 -10.93 2.61
C LYS A 108 0.47 -9.55 2.66
N VAL A 109 -0.22 -8.62 3.30
CA VAL A 109 0.17 -7.23 3.43
C VAL A 109 0.13 -6.82 4.89
N GLU A 110 1.15 -6.11 5.34
CA GLU A 110 1.17 -5.45 6.64
C GLU A 110 1.01 -3.94 6.46
N VAL A 111 0.01 -3.37 7.12
CA VAL A 111 -0.25 -1.94 7.16
C VAL A 111 0.10 -1.44 8.56
N LYS A 112 1.11 -0.57 8.63
CA LYS A 112 1.54 0.08 9.87
C LYS A 112 1.02 1.51 9.88
N VAL A 113 0.26 1.88 10.90
CA VAL A 113 -0.36 3.21 11.06
C VAL A 113 0.02 3.79 12.41
N GLY A 114 0.70 4.94 12.42
CA GLY A 114 1.14 5.62 13.63
C GLY A 114 2.25 6.64 13.33
N PRO A 115 2.72 7.40 14.32
CA PRO A 115 3.77 8.41 14.15
C PRO A 115 5.07 7.85 13.56
#